data_AF-A0A524JB83-F1
#
_entry.id   AF-A0A524JB83-F1
#
_cell.length_a   1.000
_cell.length_b   1.000
_cell.length_c   1.000
_cell.angle_alpha   90.00
_cell.angle_beta   90.00
_cell.angle_gamma   90.00
#
_symmetry.space_group_name_H-M   'P 1'
#
loop_
_entity.id
_entity.type
_entity.pdbx_description
1 polymer ?
#
loop_
_entity_poly.entity_id
_entity_poly.type
_entity_poly.pdbx_seq_one_letter_code
_entity_poly.pdbx_strand_id
1 'polypeptide(L)'
;MSPRYGIAAALAAALLAVFAAGCGDGDTSTSGSGSAAAEPTTEVATPSATIGTGSFDAQKVYADATKGVVTVRSVFGNPNALGGGGGQGSGFVVTDDGEIVTNAHVVTDAETPGATGIN
;
A
#
# COMPACT_ATOMS: atom_id res chain seq x y z
N MET A 1 -9.11 -52.20 13.91
CA MET A 1 -7.94 -51.29 13.89
C MET A 1 -7.76 -50.70 12.50
N SER A 2 -8.35 -49.52 12.29
CA SER A 2 -7.78 -48.35 11.58
C SER A 2 -6.87 -48.52 10.34
N PRO A 3 -7.31 -48.15 9.12
CA PRO A 3 -6.41 -47.64 8.08
C PRO A 3 -6.60 -46.12 7.82
N ARG A 4 -7.67 -45.51 8.36
CA ARG A 4 -8.09 -44.13 8.02
C ARG A 4 -7.34 -43.04 8.79
N TYR A 5 -6.63 -43.41 9.86
CA TYR A 5 -5.83 -42.49 10.67
C TYR A 5 -4.40 -42.28 10.13
N GLY A 6 -3.92 -43.14 9.21
CA GLY A 6 -2.57 -43.01 8.65
C GLY A 6 -2.42 -41.85 7.66
N ILE A 7 -3.48 -41.56 6.89
CA ILE A 7 -3.46 -40.50 5.88
C ILE A 7 -3.61 -39.11 6.54
N ALA A 8 -4.40 -39.02 7.61
CA ALA A 8 -4.58 -37.77 8.36
C ALA A 8 -3.29 -37.35 9.11
N ALA A 9 -2.52 -38.32 9.62
CA ALA A 9 -1.25 -38.02 10.30
C ALA A 9 -0.15 -37.53 9.33
N ALA A 10 -0.13 -38.02 8.09
CA ALA A 10 0.86 -37.61 7.09
C ALA A 10 0.66 -36.17 6.60
N LEU A 11 -0.59 -35.71 6.47
CA LEU A 11 -0.91 -34.34 6.06
C LEU A 11 -0.62 -33.30 7.15
N ALA A 12 -0.84 -33.65 8.42
CA ALA A 12 -0.54 -32.77 9.55
C ALA A 12 0.98 -32.56 9.73
N ALA A 13 1.80 -33.59 9.46
CA ALA A 13 3.26 -33.47 9.53
C ALA A 13 3.85 -32.61 8.38
N ALA A 14 3.24 -32.63 7.20
CA ALA A 14 3.70 -31.84 6.06
C ALA A 14 3.42 -30.33 6.21
N LEU A 15 2.33 -29.95 6.89
CA LEU A 15 1.99 -28.55 7.15
C LEU A 15 2.85 -27.88 8.22
N LEU A 16 3.41 -28.65 9.16
CA LEU A 16 4.25 -28.12 10.24
C LEU A 16 5.70 -27.84 9.81
N ALA A 17 6.17 -28.47 8.72
CA ALA A 17 7.54 -28.31 8.21
C ALA A 17 7.76 -27.01 7.40
N VAL A 18 6.69 -26.35 6.95
CA VAL A 18 6.77 -25.13 6.11
C VAL A 18 7.03 -23.86 6.94
N PHE A 19 6.81 -23.88 8.26
CA PHE A 19 6.96 -22.70 9.11
C PHE A 19 8.38 -22.48 9.68
N ALA A 20 9.35 -23.36 9.40
CA ALA A 20 10.66 -23.34 10.04
C ALA A 20 11.85 -22.88 9.16
N ALA A 21 11.59 -22.21 8.02
CA ALA A 21 12.63 -21.74 7.09
C ALA A 21 12.60 -20.21 6.89
N GLY A 22 12.49 -19.45 7.98
CA GLY A 22 12.55 -17.99 7.98
C GLY A 22 13.54 -17.46 9.02
N CYS A 23 14.78 -17.95 8.98
CA CYS A 23 15.88 -17.33 9.72
C CYS A 23 16.50 -16.28 8.80
N GLY A 24 16.30 -15.00 9.12
CA GLY A 24 16.97 -13.89 8.47
C GLY A 24 18.46 -13.96 8.77
N ASP A 25 19.26 -14.18 7.74
CA ASP A 25 20.71 -14.05 7.83
C ASP A 25 21.06 -12.57 7.69
N GLY A 26 21.80 -12.09 8.69
CA GLY A 26 22.17 -10.71 8.85
C GLY A 26 23.25 -10.30 7.85
N ASP A 27 23.16 -9.05 7.45
CA ASP A 27 23.99 -8.33 6.50
C ASP A 27 25.50 -8.60 6.61
N THR A 28 26.10 -9.01 5.49
CA THR A 28 27.51 -8.71 5.19
C THR A 28 27.62 -8.11 3.79
N SER A 29 27.00 -6.96 3.60
CA SER A 29 27.33 -6.08 2.48
C SER A 29 28.75 -5.55 2.69
N THR A 30 29.64 -6.03 1.83
CA THR A 30 31.03 -5.61 1.69
C THR A 30 31.12 -4.08 1.63
N SER A 31 31.88 -3.47 2.55
CA SER A 31 32.25 -2.05 2.50
C SER A 31 33.04 -1.76 1.23
N GLY A 32 32.35 -1.23 0.22
CA GLY A 32 32.97 -0.51 -0.88
C GLY A 32 33.58 0.78 -0.33
N SER A 33 34.92 0.83 -0.29
CA SER A 33 35.67 2.07 -0.06
C SER A 33 35.46 2.99 -1.27
N GLY A 34 34.41 3.80 -1.21
CA GLY A 34 34.12 4.87 -2.15
C GLY A 34 34.75 6.17 -1.66
N SER A 35 35.68 6.70 -2.46
CA SER A 35 36.32 8.00 -2.28
C SER A 35 35.33 9.09 -1.88
N ALA A 36 35.55 9.73 -0.73
CA ALA A 36 34.75 10.85 -0.25
C ALA A 36 34.90 12.06 -1.18
N ALA A 37 33.97 12.22 -2.11
CA ALA A 37 33.67 13.51 -2.72
C ALA A 37 32.75 14.26 -1.76
N ALA A 38 33.14 15.49 -1.38
CA ALA A 38 32.33 16.33 -0.52
C ALA A 38 31.06 16.75 -1.28
N GLU A 39 29.93 16.12 -0.94
CA GLU A 39 28.61 16.53 -1.37
C GLU A 39 28.26 17.89 -0.75
N PRO A 40 27.66 18.84 -1.51
CA PRO A 40 27.19 20.08 -0.94
C PRO A 40 26.09 19.79 0.09
N THR A 41 26.33 20.12 1.35
CA THR A 41 25.33 20.08 2.42
C THR A 41 24.19 21.02 2.05
N THR A 42 23.13 20.47 1.46
CA THR A 42 21.87 21.18 1.32
C THR A 42 21.24 21.17 2.70
N GLU A 43 21.21 22.34 3.35
CA GLU A 43 20.53 22.53 4.62
C GLU A 43 19.04 22.25 4.42
N VAL A 44 18.58 21.09 4.93
CA VAL A 44 17.17 20.73 4.93
C VAL A 44 16.47 21.68 5.89
N ALA A 45 15.73 22.65 5.35
CA ALA A 45 14.85 23.48 6.14
C ALA A 45 13.88 22.56 6.89
N THR A 46 14.01 22.49 8.22
CA THR A 46 13.04 21.81 9.05
C THR A 46 11.77 22.66 9.04
N PRO A 47 10.61 22.10 8.62
CA PRO A 47 9.36 22.85 8.69
C PRO A 47 9.06 23.11 10.17
N SER A 48 9.28 24.36 10.60
CA SER A 48 8.85 24.82 11.92
C SER A 48 7.34 25.00 11.87
N ALA A 49 6.62 23.97 12.33
CA ALA A 49 5.18 24.09 12.54
C ALA A 49 4.96 25.08 13.68
N THR A 50 4.51 26.29 13.34
CA THR A 50 3.99 27.22 14.35
C THR A 50 2.67 26.66 14.84
N ILE A 51 2.72 25.90 15.94
CA ILE A 51 1.51 25.51 16.65
C ILE A 51 1.00 26.78 17.31
N GLY A 52 -0.13 27.30 16.81
CA GLY A 52 -0.82 28.43 17.43
C GLY A 52 -1.05 28.13 18.92
N THR A 53 -1.19 29.16 19.75
CA THR A 53 -1.28 29.03 21.22
C THR A 53 -2.52 28.28 21.75
N GLY A 54 -3.34 27.72 20.87
CA GLY A 54 -4.47 26.86 21.21
C GLY A 54 -4.09 25.37 21.22
N SER A 55 -4.78 24.58 22.04
CA SER A 55 -4.65 23.11 22.01
C SER A 55 -5.16 22.55 20.67
N PHE A 56 -4.38 21.68 20.04
CA PHE A 56 -4.83 20.92 18.87
C PHE A 56 -6.00 20.01 19.24
N ASP A 57 -7.10 20.11 18.47
CA ASP A 57 -8.28 19.25 18.61
C ASP A 57 -8.46 18.39 17.36
N ALA A 58 -7.97 17.16 17.43
CA ALA A 58 -8.06 16.19 16.35
C ALA A 58 -9.52 15.84 16.00
N GLN A 59 -10.42 15.84 16.98
CA GLN A 59 -11.81 15.47 16.79
C GLN A 59 -12.53 16.55 15.98
N LYS A 60 -12.25 17.82 16.26
CA LYS A 60 -12.76 18.93 15.45
C LYS A 60 -12.28 18.84 14.01
N VAL A 61 -10.98 18.61 13.79
CA VAL A 61 -10.42 18.46 12.43
C VAL A 61 -11.09 17.31 11.68
N TYR A 62 -11.28 16.16 12.33
CA TYR A 62 -11.98 15.02 11.74
C TYR A 62 -13.44 15.37 11.37
N ALA A 63 -14.18 15.98 12.30
CA ALA A 63 -15.58 16.35 12.06
C ALA A 63 -15.74 17.35 10.90
N ASP A 64 -14.78 18.26 10.74
CA ASP A 64 -14.78 19.24 9.65
C ASP A 64 -14.35 18.61 8.32
N ALA A 65 -13.26 17.84 8.30
CA ALA A 65 -12.64 17.31 7.08
C ALA A 65 -13.43 16.15 6.46
N THR A 66 -14.13 15.32 7.26
CA THR A 66 -14.85 14.13 6.78
C THR A 66 -15.90 14.44 5.72
N LYS A 67 -16.46 15.64 5.70
CA LYS A 67 -17.46 16.07 4.71
C LYS A 67 -16.94 16.09 3.27
N GLY A 68 -15.62 16.27 3.09
CA GLY A 68 -14.95 16.27 1.80
C GLY A 68 -14.40 14.89 1.40
N VAL A 69 -14.56 13.86 2.22
CA VAL A 69 -14.02 12.52 1.96
C VAL A 69 -15.10 11.63 1.35
N VAL A 70 -14.77 11.00 0.23
CA VAL A 70 -15.68 10.11 -0.50
C VAL A 70 -15.11 8.70 -0.60
N THR A 71 -15.99 7.71 -0.71
CA THR A 71 -15.61 6.35 -1.12
C THR A 71 -15.56 6.27 -2.64
N VAL A 72 -14.46 5.76 -3.18
CA VAL A 72 -14.26 5.54 -4.62
C VAL A 72 -14.30 4.04 -4.88
N ARG A 73 -15.16 3.62 -5.79
CA ARG A 73 -15.24 2.23 -6.28
C ARG A 73 -15.12 2.23 -7.79
N SER A 74 -14.12 1.51 -8.28
CA SER A 74 -13.89 1.27 -9.69
C SER A 74 -14.27 -0.16 -10.02
N VAL A 75 -15.06 -0.31 -11.08
CA VAL A 75 -15.50 -1.61 -11.58
C VAL A 75 -14.83 -1.79 -12.93
N PHE A 76 -13.97 -2.80 -13.04
CA PHE A 76 -13.25 -3.12 -14.27
C PHE A 76 -13.82 -4.40 -14.89
N GLY A 77 -13.77 -4.52 -16.21
CA GLY A 77 -14.31 -5.69 -16.93
C GLY A 77 -15.82 -5.91 -16.74
N ASN A 78 -16.27 -7.16 -16.87
CA ASN A 78 -17.69 -7.53 -16.69
C ASN A 78 -17.99 -7.80 -15.21
N PRO A 79 -18.84 -6.98 -14.54
CA PRO A 79 -19.17 -7.15 -13.13
C PRO A 79 -19.91 -8.45 -12.81
N ASN A 80 -20.49 -9.11 -13.82
CA ASN A 80 -21.22 -10.36 -13.69
C ASN A 80 -20.36 -11.59 -14.02
N ALA A 81 -19.10 -11.40 -14.42
CA ALA A 81 -18.17 -12.51 -14.64
C ALA A 81 -17.57 -12.97 -13.30
N LEU A 82 -17.40 -14.29 -13.16
CA LEU A 82 -16.63 -14.86 -12.05
C LEU A 82 -15.18 -14.36 -12.16
N GLY A 83 -14.77 -13.52 -11.21
CA GLY A 83 -13.44 -12.88 -11.20
C GLY A 83 -13.40 -11.43 -11.69
N GLY A 84 -14.54 -10.74 -11.78
CA GLY A 84 -14.57 -9.29 -12.08
C GLY A 84 -13.64 -8.50 -11.16
N GLY A 85 -12.67 -7.82 -11.76
CA GLY A 85 -11.67 -6.97 -11.08
C GLY A 85 -12.22 -5.60 -10.74
N GLY A 86 -11.61 -4.93 -9.76
CA GLY A 86 -12.03 -3.61 -9.33
C GLY A 86 -11.04 -2.95 -8.39
N GLY A 87 -11.15 -1.64 -8.26
CA GLY A 87 -10.43 -0.84 -7.29
C GLY A 87 -11.37 -0.29 -6.21
N GLN A 88 -10.93 -0.25 -4.96
CA GLN A 88 -11.66 0.39 -3.88
C GLN A 88 -10.72 1.25 -3.04
N GLY A 89 -11.15 2.47 -2.75
CA GLY A 89 -10.40 3.39 -1.91
C GLY A 89 -11.23 4.59 -1.50
N SER A 90 -10.54 5.65 -1.10
CA SER A 90 -11.14 6.94 -0.77
C SER A 90 -10.61 8.03 -1.69
N GLY A 91 -11.29 9.17 -1.71
CA GLY A 91 -10.82 10.38 -2.36
C GLY A 91 -11.26 11.62 -1.60
N PHE A 92 -10.73 12.78 -2.00
CA PHE A 92 -11.08 14.08 -1.45
C PHE A 92 -11.67 14.96 -2.54
N VAL A 93 -12.78 15.61 -2.26
CA VAL A 93 -13.33 16.67 -3.12
C VAL A 93 -12.46 17.93 -2.95
N VAL A 94 -11.91 18.43 -4.05
CA VAL A 94 -10.97 19.57 -4.04
C VAL A 94 -11.51 20.84 -4.68
N THR A 95 -12.64 20.75 -5.40
CA THR A 95 -13.34 21.90 -5.99
C THR A 95 -14.84 21.81 -5.77
N ASP A 96 -15.54 22.96 -5.82
CA ASP A 96 -17.00 23.03 -5.70
C ASP A 96 -17.73 22.38 -6.89
N ASP A 97 -17.04 22.24 -8.02
CA ASP A 97 -17.54 21.52 -9.21
C ASP A 97 -17.47 19.99 -9.06
N GLY A 98 -16.89 19.50 -7.96
CA GLY A 98 -16.85 18.07 -7.64
C GLY A 98 -15.61 17.32 -8.16
N GLU A 99 -14.50 18.01 -8.42
CA GLU A 99 -13.24 17.33 -8.74
C GLU A 99 -12.73 16.53 -7.54
N ILE A 100 -12.35 15.28 -7.77
CA ILE A 100 -11.93 14.34 -6.71
C ILE A 100 -10.49 13.87 -6.96
N VAL A 101 -9.64 14.02 -5.96
CA VAL A 101 -8.28 13.44 -5.95
C VAL A 101 -8.31 12.08 -5.24
N THR A 102 -7.72 11.07 -5.87
CA THR A 102 -7.53 9.72 -5.31
C THR A 102 -6.20 9.12 -5.79
N ASN A 103 -5.83 7.96 -5.26
CA ASN A 103 -4.65 7.24 -5.72
C ASN A 103 -4.92 6.65 -7.11
N ALA A 104 -3.91 6.67 -7.99
CA ALA A 104 -4.03 6.11 -9.34
C ALA A 104 -4.48 4.64 -9.33
N HIS A 105 -3.92 3.81 -8.45
CA HIS A 105 -4.27 2.39 -8.36
C HIS A 105 -5.72 2.10 -7.97
N VAL A 106 -6.46 3.10 -7.48
CA VAL A 106 -7.90 2.96 -7.19
C VAL A 106 -8.70 2.98 -8.49
N VAL A 107 -8.22 3.70 -9.51
CA VAL A 107 -8.95 3.97 -10.77
C VAL A 107 -8.31 3.35 -12.01
N THR A 108 -7.08 2.85 -11.92
CA THR A 108 -6.40 2.16 -13.02
C THR A 108 -6.45 0.65 -12.84
N ASP A 109 -6.74 -0.06 -13.92
CA ASP A 109 -6.59 -1.51 -13.97
C ASP A 109 -5.10 -1.90 -14.13
N ALA A 110 -4.63 -2.85 -13.32
CA ALA A 110 -3.28 -3.39 -13.40
C ALA A 110 -3.04 -4.20 -14.69
N GLU A 111 -4.11 -4.49 -15.45
CA GLU A 111 -4.07 -5.19 -16.74
C GLU A 111 -3.51 -4.37 -17.92
N THR A 112 -3.04 -3.13 -17.70
CA THR A 112 -2.18 -2.44 -18.69
C THR A 112 -0.70 -2.40 -18.26
N PRO A 113 0.04 -3.52 -18.26
CA PRO A 113 1.49 -3.48 -18.43
C PRO A 113 1.78 -3.07 -19.88
N GLY A 114 2.18 -1.81 -20.09
CA GLY A 114 2.73 -1.37 -21.37
C GLY A 114 1.70 -1.15 -22.47
N ALA A 115 1.09 0.04 -22.47
CA ALA A 115 0.86 0.73 -23.74
C ALA A 115 2.23 1.09 -24.34
N THR A 116 2.98 0.09 -24.82
CA THR A 116 4.04 0.33 -25.80
C THR A 116 3.33 0.76 -27.07
N GLY A 117 3.20 2.06 -27.25
CA GLY A 117 2.82 2.62 -28.52
C GLY A 117 3.75 2.07 -29.60
N ILE A 118 3.14 1.48 -30.63
CA ILE A 118 3.55 1.72 -32.00
C ILE A 118 2.27 1.96 -32.80
N ASN A 119 2.30 3.09 -33.49
CA ASN A 119 1.31 3.59 -34.45
C ASN A 119 1.24 2.63 -35.64
#